data_AF-A0A2D4XDH6-F1
#
_entry.id   AF-A0A2D4XDH6-F1
#
_cell.length_a   1.000
_cell.length_b   1.000
_cell.length_c   1.000
_cell.angle_alpha   90.00
_cell.angle_beta   90.00
_cell.angle_gamma   90.00
#
_symmetry.space_group_name_H-M   'P 1'
#
loop_
_entity.id
_entity.type
_entity.pdbx_description
1 polymer ?
#
loop_
_entity_poly.entity_id
_entity_poly.type
_entity_poly.pdbx_seq_one_letter_code
_entity_poly.pdbx_strand_id
1 'polypeptide(L)' 'MDKEKKTTIYKLILGAGIPLVYSVTFLPPDITVSQSIYALVSFVVIMYFAIKTLKYFKII' A
#
# COMPACT_ATOMS: atom_id res chain seq x y z
N MET A 1 0.76 22.67 10.85
CA MET A 1 0.48 21.51 9.98
C MET A 1 -0.42 20.56 10.76
N ASP A 2 -1.72 20.70 10.51
CA ASP A 2 -2.85 20.28 11.34
C ASP A 2 -2.82 18.82 11.81
N LYS A 3 -3.19 18.63 13.08
CA LYS A 3 -3.33 17.32 13.76
C LYS A 3 -4.17 16.33 12.95
N GLU A 4 -5.12 16.81 12.15
CA GLU A 4 -5.96 15.98 11.29
C GLU A 4 -5.20 15.29 10.15
N LYS A 5 -4.26 15.99 9.47
CA LYS A 5 -3.46 15.38 8.40
C LYS A 5 -2.58 14.25 8.90
N LYS A 6 -2.00 14.37 10.10
CA LYS A 6 -1.20 13.30 10.72
C LYS A 6 -2.04 12.07 11.06
N THR A 7 -3.24 12.27 11.61
CA THR A 7 -4.18 11.18 11.92
C THR A 7 -4.64 10.43 10.67
N THR A 8 -4.91 11.14 9.58
CA THR A 8 -5.30 10.52 8.30
C THR A 8 -4.17 9.67 7.71
N ILE A 9 -2.93 10.16 7.74
CA ILE A 9 -1.76 9.39 7.29
C ILE A 9 -1.55 8.16 8.17
N TYR A 10 -1.71 8.29 9.49
CA TYR A 10 -1.56 7.16 10.42
C TYR A 10 -2.64 6.09 10.21
N LYS A 11 -3.90 6.51 9.98
CA LYS A 11 -5.00 5.60 9.62
C LYS A 11 -4.77 4.93 8.28
N LEU A 12 -4.19 5.64 7.30
CA LEU A 12 -3.83 5.07 6.00
C LEU A 12 -2.73 4.00 6.15
N ILE A 13 -1.69 4.27 6.96
CA ILE A 13 -0.59 3.34 7.19
C ILE A 13 -1.06 2.12 7.99
N LEU A 14 -1.85 2.30 9.06
CA LEU A 14 -2.42 1.19 9.82
C LEU A 14 -3.41 0.37 8.99
N GLY A 15 -4.28 1.03 8.22
CA GLY A 15 -5.27 0.39 7.36
C GLY A 15 -4.66 -0.38 6.20
N ALA A 16 -3.53 0.09 5.65
CA ALA A 16 -2.79 -0.63 4.60
C ALA A 16 -1.84 -1.70 5.18
N GLY A 17 -1.29 -1.48 6.38
CA GLY A 17 -0.32 -2.36 7.01
C GLY A 17 -0.92 -3.68 7.48
N ILE A 18 -2.14 -3.66 8.04
CA ILE A 18 -2.83 -4.87 8.53
C ILE A 18 -3.06 -5.89 7.39
N PRO A 19 -3.68 -5.53 6.25
CA PRO A 19 -3.87 -6.47 5.15
C PRO A 19 -2.54 -6.91 4.51
N LEU A 20 -1.51 -6.06 4.49
CA LEU A 20 -0.17 -6.46 4.05
C LEU A 20 0.43 -7.54 4.95
N VAL A 21 0.42 -7.35 6.27
CA VAL A 21 0.97 -8.35 7.20
C VAL A 21 0.17 -9.65 7.16
N TYR A 22 -1.17 -9.56 7.12
CA TYR A 22 -2.04 -10.73 7.02
C TYR A 22 -1.83 -11.50 5.72
N SER A 23 -1.62 -10.80 4.60
CA SER A 23 -1.35 -11.44 3.31
C SER A 23 -0.04 -12.22 3.29
N VAL A 24 0.97 -11.82 4.08
CA VAL A 24 2.27 -12.52 4.16
C VAL A 24 2.22 -13.71 5.12
N THR A 25 1.48 -13.61 6.23
CA THR A 25 1.36 -14.71 7.19
C THR A 25 0.40 -15.81 6.72
N PHE A 26 -0.62 -15.46 5.94
CA PHE A 26 -1.61 -16.38 5.37
C PHE A 26 -1.39 -16.62 3.87
N LEU A 27 -0.13 -16.67 3.43
CA LEU A 27 0.20 -17.09 2.07
C LEU A 27 -0.27 -18.55 1.87
N PRO A 28 -1.25 -18.81 0.98
CA PRO A 28 -1.64 -20.17 0.64
C PRO A 28 -0.43 -20.95 0.13
N PRO A 29 -0.30 -22.24 0.46
CA PRO A 29 0.83 -23.07 0.04
C PRO A 29 0.95 -23.18 -1.49
N ASP A 30 -0.14 -22.91 -2.22
CA ASP A 30 -0.16 -22.87 -3.68
C ASP A 30 0.42 -21.58 -4.29
N ILE A 31 0.68 -20.55 -3.48
CA ILE A 31 1.27 -19.30 -3.99
C ILE A 31 2.77 -19.49 -4.19
N THR A 32 3.19 -19.40 -5.45
CA THR A 32 4.59 -19.53 -5.82
C THR A 32 5.35 -18.24 -5.51
N VAL A 33 6.65 -18.33 -5.20
CA VAL A 33 7.53 -17.17 -4.94
C VAL A 33 7.44 -16.11 -6.05
N SER A 34 7.30 -16.54 -7.30
CA SER A 34 7.09 -15.65 -8.44
C SER A 34 5.83 -14.80 -8.32
N GLN A 35 4.70 -15.37 -7.91
CA GLN A 35 3.45 -14.65 -7.72
C GLN A 35 3.56 -13.58 -6.62
N SER A 36 4.28 -13.88 -5.53
CA SER A 36 4.57 -12.90 -4.48
C SER A 36 5.40 -11.73 -4.99
N ILE A 37 6.42 -12.00 -5.82
CA ILE A 37 7.25 -10.95 -6.44
C ILE A 37 6.39 -10.10 -7.39
N TYR A 38 5.57 -10.72 -8.25
CA TYR A 38 4.67 -10.00 -9.15
C TYR A 38 3.66 -9.13 -8.40
N ALA A 39 3.09 -9.64 -7.30
CA ALA A 39 2.17 -8.89 -6.46
C ALA A 39 2.85 -7.67 -5.84
N LEU A 40 4.07 -7.84 -5.30
CA LEU A 40 4.83 -6.77 -4.67
C LEU A 40 5.22 -5.68 -5.69
N VAL A 41 5.70 -6.07 -6.87
CA VAL A 41 6.01 -5.13 -7.97
C VAL A 41 4.76 -4.38 -8.41
N SER A 42 3.65 -5.09 -8.62
CA SER A 42 2.38 -4.49 -9.03
C SER A 42 1.86 -3.48 -8.00
N PHE A 43 1.97 -3.80 -6.72
CA PHE A 43 1.60 -2.89 -5.63
C PHE A 43 2.42 -1.60 -5.65
N VAL A 44 3.75 -1.69 -5.82
CA VAL A 44 4.63 -0.52 -5.90
C VAL A 44 4.29 0.35 -7.10
N VAL A 45 4.00 -0.26 -8.26
CA VAL A 45 3.58 0.46 -9.47
C VAL A 45 2.28 1.21 -9.23
N ILE A 46 1.26 0.57 -8.64
CA ILE A 46 -0.02 1.20 -8.31
C ILE A 46 0.20 2.36 -7.34
N MET A 47 1.00 2.17 -6.29
CA MET A 47 1.34 3.23 -5.34
C MET A 47 2.03 4.41 -6.02
N TYR A 48 2.98 4.16 -6.91
CA TYR A 48 3.67 5.22 -7.66
C TYR A 48 2.67 6.03 -8.48
N PHE A 49 1.76 5.37 -9.21
CA PHE A 49 0.71 6.06 -9.97
C PHE A 49 -0.25 6.83 -9.07
N ALA A 50 -0.69 6.25 -7.96
CA ALA A 50 -1.56 6.92 -7.00
C ALA A 50 -0.91 8.21 -6.47
N ILE A 51 0.36 8.15 -6.04
CA ILE A 51 1.11 9.32 -5.58
C ILE A 51 1.29 10.35 -6.70
N LYS A 52 1.62 9.90 -7.92
CA LYS A 52 1.79 10.77 -9.09
C LYS A 52 0.49 11.51 -9.42
N THR A 53 -0.65 10.82 -9.36
CA THR A 53 -1.98 11.40 -9.56
C THR A 53 -2.31 12.42 -8.48
N LEU A 54 -2.07 12.09 -7.21
CA LEU A 54 -2.31 13.01 -6.09
C LEU A 54 -1.48 14.29 -6.20
N LYS A 55 -0.22 14.18 -6.63
CA LYS A 55 0.65 15.33 -6.94
C LYS A 55 0.16 16.12 -8.15
N TYR A 56 -0.29 15.45 -9.21
CA TYR A 56 -0.80 16.10 -10.42
C TYR A 56 -2.01 16.99 -10.11
N PHE A 57 -2.93 16.51 -9.28
CA PHE A 57 -4.09 17.27 -8.81
C PHE A 57 -3.78 18.25 -7.67
N LYS A 58 -2.51 18.39 -7.24
CA LYS A 58 -2.09 19.22 -6.09
C LYS A 58 -2.87 18.94 -4.79
N ILE A 59 -3.33 17.70 -4.61
CA ILE A 59 -4.03 17.25 -3.39
C ILE A 59 -3.01 17.10 -2.24
N ILE A 60 -1.79 16.67 -2.59
CA ILE A 60 -0.62 16.57 -1.71
C ILE A 60 0.51 17.42 -2.29
#